data_AF-A0A2N0QIQ1-F1
#
_entry.id   AF-A0A2N0QIQ1-F1
#
_cell.length_a   1.000
_cell.length_b   1.000
_cell.length_c   1.000
_cell.angle_alpha   90.00
_cell.angle_beta   90.00
_cell.angle_gamma   90.00
#
_symmetry.space_group_name_H-M   'P 1'
#
loop_
_entity.id
_entity.type
_entity.pdbx_description
1 polymer ?
#
loop_
_entity_poly.entity_id
_entity_poly.type
_entity_poly.pdbx_seq_one_letter_code
_entity_poly.pdbx_strand_id
1 'polypeptide(L)'
;MIVMTLLNNLSGLQKLENYYTLVLYPGAETYESLKNVLVPLISDLCNLKKNGFNQIGGNHWPVELYFSSDWKFLAICLGIKAANAQYFCPWCDCRKDEINIKSKTINKSMDNIKKNYNQTNGHVKEPLFHMIPLKNWTDYGS
;
A
#
# COMPACT_ATOMS: atom_id res chain seq x y z
N MET A 1 -5.45 0.26 -12.89
CA MET A 1 -4.65 1.47 -13.21
C MET A 1 -4.02 1.95 -11.92
N ILE A 2 -2.73 2.31 -11.93
CA ILE A 2 -2.07 2.91 -10.76
C ILE A 2 -1.71 4.34 -11.12
N VAL A 3 -2.09 5.26 -10.26
CA VAL A 3 -1.95 6.69 -10.45
C VAL A 3 -1.16 7.27 -9.28
N MET A 4 -0.32 8.26 -9.56
CA MET A 4 0.47 9.00 -8.59
C MET A 4 0.07 10.46 -8.59
N THR A 5 0.04 11.06 -7.40
CA THR A 5 -0.07 12.50 -7.24
C THR A 5 0.89 12.98 -6.15
N LEU A 6 1.25 14.26 -6.17
CA LEU A 6 2.13 14.88 -5.18
C LEU A 6 1.29 15.51 -4.08
N LEU A 7 1.28 14.91 -2.88
CA LEU A 7 0.47 15.38 -1.75
C LEU A 7 0.84 16.79 -1.27
N ASN A 8 2.11 17.20 -1.41
CA ASN A 8 2.54 18.56 -1.05
C ASN A 8 1.94 19.65 -1.96
N ASN A 9 1.40 19.28 -3.13
CA ASN A 9 0.72 20.21 -4.03
C ASN A 9 -0.79 20.23 -3.74
N LEU A 10 -1.17 20.76 -2.58
CA LEU A 10 -2.57 20.74 -2.11
C LEU A 10 -3.56 21.36 -3.09
N SER A 11 -3.21 22.50 -3.71
CA SER A 11 -4.04 23.15 -4.74
C SER A 11 -4.14 22.34 -6.03
N GLY A 12 -3.16 21.46 -6.26
CA GLY A 12 -3.13 20.54 -7.38
C GLY A 12 -3.96 19.27 -7.20
N LEU A 13 -4.25 18.86 -5.96
CA LEU A 13 -4.98 17.61 -5.67
C LEU A 13 -6.40 17.56 -6.26
N GLN A 14 -7.01 18.72 -6.51
CA GLN A 14 -8.33 18.83 -7.13
C GLN A 14 -8.27 18.81 -8.67
N LYS A 15 -7.08 18.90 -9.26
CA LYS A 15 -6.88 18.98 -10.71
C LYS A 15 -6.43 17.64 -11.27
N LEU A 16 -7.18 17.10 -12.22
CA LEU A 16 -6.89 15.83 -12.90
C LEU A 16 -5.50 15.81 -13.56
N GLU A 17 -4.98 16.97 -13.98
CA GLU A 17 -3.65 17.12 -14.58
C GLU A 17 -2.49 16.73 -13.64
N ASN A 18 -2.74 16.70 -12.32
CA ASN A 18 -1.75 16.30 -11.30
C ASN A 18 -1.86 14.82 -10.91
N TYR A 19 -2.62 14.04 -11.67
CA TYR A 19 -2.76 12.60 -11.51
C TYR A 19 -2.04 11.89 -12.66
N TYR A 20 -0.84 11.42 -12.36
CA TYR A 20 0.05 10.80 -13.34
C TYR A 20 -0.15 9.29 -13.35
N THR A 21 -0.58 8.73 -14.48
CA THR A 21 -0.70 7.27 -14.61
C THR A 21 0.70 6.66 -14.66
N LEU A 22 1.01 5.79 -13.69
CA LEU A 22 2.26 5.03 -13.66
C LEU A 22 2.12 3.67 -14.32
N VAL A 23 0.97 3.02 -14.15
CA VAL A 23 0.72 1.67 -14.68
C VAL A 23 -0.69 1.56 -15.25
N LEU A 24 -0.77 1.12 -16.50
CA LEU A 24 -1.99 0.64 -17.13
C LEU A 24 -1.82 -0.85 -17.46
N TYR A 25 -2.55 -1.70 -16.76
CA TYR A 25 -2.49 -3.15 -16.95
C TYR A 25 -3.91 -3.68 -17.21
N PRO A 26 -4.21 -4.21 -18.41
CA PRO A 26 -5.54 -4.69 -18.77
C PRO A 26 -5.78 -6.17 -18.39
N GLY A 27 -4.85 -6.80 -17.68
CA GLY A 27 -4.98 -8.21 -17.29
C GLY A 27 -5.70 -8.42 -15.96
N ALA A 28 -5.73 -9.68 -15.52
CA ALA A 28 -6.43 -10.06 -14.31
C ALA A 28 -5.80 -9.45 -13.05
N GLU A 29 -6.64 -8.86 -12.21
CA GLU A 29 -6.30 -8.31 -10.90
C GLU A 29 -6.15 -9.44 -9.87
N THR A 30 -5.05 -10.19 -9.99
CA THR A 30 -4.67 -11.24 -9.04
C THR A 30 -3.30 -10.93 -8.45
N TYR A 31 -3.01 -11.49 -7.28
CA TYR A 31 -1.72 -11.32 -6.63
C TYR A 31 -0.55 -11.72 -7.55
N GLU A 32 -0.62 -12.88 -8.19
CA GLU A 32 0.49 -13.38 -9.04
C GLU A 32 0.66 -12.52 -10.29
N SER A 33 -0.43 -12.08 -10.92
CA SER A 33 -0.38 -11.15 -12.06
C SER A 33 0.29 -9.83 -11.67
N LEU A 34 -0.16 -9.21 -10.58
CA LEU A 34 0.35 -7.92 -10.13
C LEU A 34 1.79 -8.02 -9.64
N LYS A 35 2.15 -9.10 -8.94
CA LYS A 35 3.52 -9.37 -8.50
C LYS A 35 4.51 -9.35 -9.66
N ASN A 36 4.14 -9.93 -10.79
CA ASN A 36 5.01 -9.98 -11.97
C ASN A 36 5.05 -8.65 -12.73
N VAL A 37 3.90 -8.01 -12.92
CA VAL A 37 3.80 -6.78 -13.72
C VAL A 37 4.38 -5.56 -13.01
N LEU A 38 4.27 -5.50 -11.68
CA LEU A 38 4.66 -4.34 -10.89
C LEU A 38 6.14 -4.35 -10.47
N VAL A 39 6.93 -5.35 -10.86
CA VAL A 39 8.36 -5.44 -10.50
C VAL A 39 9.13 -4.12 -10.79
N PRO A 40 9.02 -3.49 -11.98
CA PRO A 40 9.72 -2.25 -12.25
C PRO A 40 9.28 -1.11 -11.33
N LEU A 41 7.97 -0.93 -11.17
CA LEU A 41 7.41 0.11 -10.30
C LEU A 41 7.85 -0.09 -8.84
N ILE A 42 7.82 -1.32 -8.33
CA ILE A 42 8.24 -1.64 -6.96
C ILE A 42 9.72 -1.32 -6.77
N SER A 43 10.57 -1.65 -7.74
CA SER A 43 11.99 -1.31 -7.72
C SER A 43 12.20 0.20 -7.66
N ASP A 44 11.52 0.96 -8.52
CA ASP A 44 11.62 2.42 -8.57
C ASP A 44 11.14 3.07 -7.28
N LEU A 45 10.02 2.61 -6.71
CA LEU A 45 9.50 3.09 -5.44
C LEU A 45 10.43 2.75 -4.26
N CYS A 46 11.07 1.59 -4.26
CA CYS A 46 12.08 1.24 -3.26
C CYS A 46 13.29 2.17 -3.34
N ASN A 47 13.78 2.42 -4.56
CA ASN A 47 14.88 3.34 -4.81
C ASN A 47 14.51 4.76 -4.35
N LEU A 48 13.32 5.24 -4.72
CA LEU A 48 12.81 6.56 -4.36
C LEU A 48 12.65 6.70 -2.84
N LYS A 49 12.13 5.68 -2.15
CA LYS A 49 12.00 5.69 -0.69
C LYS A 49 13.35 5.72 0.02
N LYS A 50 14.34 5.00 -0.51
CA LYS A 50 15.68 4.88 0.08
C LYS A 50 16.53 6.13 -0.18
N ASN A 51 16.53 6.61 -1.42
CA ASN A 51 17.48 7.60 -1.90
C ASN A 51 16.85 8.98 -2.08
N GLY A 52 15.53 9.13 -1.96
CA GLY A 52 14.84 10.38 -2.25
C GLY A 52 14.92 10.77 -3.72
N PHE A 53 14.72 12.07 -3.99
CA PHE A 53 14.76 12.65 -5.33
C PHE A 53 15.79 13.77 -5.39
N ASN A 54 16.70 13.71 -6.38
CA ASN A 54 17.67 14.76 -6.64
C ASN A 54 17.16 15.64 -7.79
N GLN A 55 16.86 16.90 -7.48
CA GLN A 55 16.48 17.88 -8.50
C GLN A 55 17.73 18.30 -9.28
N ILE A 56 17.63 18.38 -10.61
CA ILE A 56 18.72 18.86 -11.47
C ILE A 56 19.09 20.30 -11.06
N GLY A 57 20.36 20.52 -10.72
CA GLY A 57 20.87 21.83 -10.34
C GLY A 57 20.38 22.34 -8.98
N GLY A 58 19.88 21.48 -8.10
CA GLY A 58 19.22 21.92 -6.86
C GLY A 58 19.23 20.91 -5.71
N ASN A 59 18.13 20.93 -4.96
CA ASN A 59 17.98 20.29 -3.65
C ASN A 59 17.77 18.77 -3.74
N HIS A 60 18.16 18.08 -2.65
CA HIS A 60 17.76 16.71 -2.36
C HIS A 60 16.44 16.71 -1.58
N TRP A 61 15.50 15.89 -2.01
CA TRP A 61 14.17 15.80 -1.43
C TRP A 61 13.94 14.39 -0.86
N PRO A 62 13.76 14.24 0.46
CA PRO A 62 13.30 12.97 1.02
C PRO A 62 11.87 12.69 0.55
N VAL A 63 11.58 11.42 0.26
CA VAL A 63 10.25 11.01 -0.22
C VAL A 63 9.54 10.16 0.83
N GLU A 64 8.29 10.55 1.12
CA GLU A 64 7.35 9.72 1.83
C GLU A 64 6.27 9.21 0.88
N LEU A 65 5.99 7.91 0.97
CA LEU A 65 5.02 7.23 0.13
C LEU A 65 3.77 6.93 0.94
N TYR A 66 2.62 7.09 0.28
CA TYR A 66 1.30 6.76 0.76
C TYR A 66 0.61 5.91 -0.30
N PHE A 67 -0.24 4.99 0.13
CA PHE A 67 -0.98 4.13 -0.77
C PHE A 67 -2.46 4.11 -0.40
N SER A 68 -3.30 4.33 -1.39
CA SER A 68 -4.74 4.40 -1.22
C SER A 68 -5.43 3.70 -2.37
N SER A 69 -6.37 2.82 -2.06
CA SER A 69 -7.19 2.12 -3.05
C SER A 69 -8.50 1.66 -2.42
N ASP A 70 -9.39 1.07 -3.21
CA ASP A 70 -10.49 0.31 -2.65
C ASP A 70 -9.98 -0.92 -1.87
N TRP A 71 -10.79 -1.40 -0.93
CA TRP A 71 -10.49 -2.55 -0.09
C TRP A 71 -10.02 -3.79 -0.87
N LYS A 72 -10.62 -4.09 -2.02
CA LYS A 72 -10.31 -5.33 -2.75
C LYS A 72 -8.90 -5.25 -3.31
N PHE A 73 -8.53 -4.15 -3.97
CA PHE A 73 -7.17 -3.95 -4.46
C PHE A 73 -6.16 -3.87 -3.30
N LEU A 74 -6.52 -3.17 -2.23
CA LEU A 74 -5.70 -3.04 -1.02
C LEU A 74 -5.39 -4.43 -0.43
N ALA A 75 -6.41 -5.28 -0.35
CA ALA A 75 -6.29 -6.63 0.20
C ALA A 75 -5.32 -7.50 -0.63
N ILE A 76 -5.37 -7.38 -1.96
CA ILE A 76 -4.46 -8.07 -2.86
C ILE A 76 -3.02 -7.58 -2.64
N CYS A 77 -2.82 -6.25 -2.62
CA CYS A 77 -1.49 -5.66 -2.46
C CYS A 77 -0.85 -5.94 -1.09
N LEU A 78 -1.65 -6.03 -0.02
CA LEU A 78 -1.18 -6.39 1.32
C LEU A 78 -1.09 -7.90 1.57
N GLY A 79 -1.58 -8.72 0.63
CA GLY A 79 -1.58 -10.16 0.76
C GLY A 79 -2.43 -10.67 1.92
N ILE A 80 -3.56 -10.03 2.22
CA ILE A 80 -4.45 -10.40 3.33
C ILE A 80 -5.56 -11.36 2.88
N LYS A 81 -6.16 -12.03 3.86
CA LYS A 81 -7.35 -12.87 3.68
C LYS A 81 -8.57 -12.02 3.30
N ALA A 82 -9.58 -12.68 2.74
CA ALA A 82 -10.85 -12.03 2.40
C ALA A 82 -11.53 -11.39 3.62
N ALA A 83 -12.38 -10.39 3.37
CA ALA A 83 -13.08 -9.63 4.40
C ALA A 83 -13.95 -10.49 5.35
N ASN A 84 -14.35 -11.69 4.90
CA ASN A 84 -15.14 -12.61 5.71
C ASN A 84 -14.31 -13.46 6.69
N ALA A 85 -12.97 -13.41 6.61
CA ALA A 85 -12.08 -14.16 7.47
C ALA A 85 -12.14 -13.70 8.93
N GLN A 86 -11.76 -14.59 9.85
CA GLN A 86 -11.71 -14.27 11.28
C GLN A 86 -10.77 -13.10 11.57
N TYR A 87 -9.60 -13.09 10.92
CA TYR A 87 -8.63 -11.99 10.94
C TYR A 87 -8.60 -11.33 9.56
N PHE A 88 -9.35 -10.25 9.41
CA PHE A 88 -9.50 -9.53 8.14
C PHE A 88 -8.71 -8.22 8.11
N CYS A 89 -8.39 -7.65 9.29
CA CYS A 89 -7.82 -6.32 9.38
C CYS A 89 -6.31 -6.33 9.05
N PRO A 90 -5.83 -5.47 8.14
CA PRO A 90 -4.41 -5.38 7.83
C PRO A 90 -3.62 -4.70 8.95
N TRP A 91 -4.25 -3.79 9.72
CA TRP A 91 -3.56 -2.95 10.72
C TRP A 91 -3.49 -3.57 12.12
N CYS A 92 -4.43 -4.44 12.47
CA CYS A 92 -4.47 -5.07 13.78
C CYS A 92 -4.89 -6.53 13.74
N ASP A 93 -4.73 -7.23 14.86
CA ASP A 93 -5.18 -8.62 15.05
C ASP A 93 -6.65 -8.73 15.46
N CYS A 94 -7.47 -7.71 15.17
CA CYS A 94 -8.87 -7.77 15.55
C CYS A 94 -9.58 -8.94 14.88
N ARG A 95 -10.29 -9.71 15.69
CA ARG A 95 -11.14 -10.76 15.17
C ARG A 95 -12.49 -10.22 14.74
N LYS A 96 -13.18 -10.94 13.86
CA LYS A 96 -14.51 -10.59 13.35
C LYS A 96 -15.56 -10.46 14.48
N ASP A 97 -15.46 -11.28 15.52
CA ASP A 97 -16.32 -11.24 16.71
C ASP A 97 -15.99 -10.06 17.66
N GLU A 98 -14.82 -9.44 17.49
CA GLU A 98 -14.34 -8.31 18.31
C GLU A 98 -14.43 -6.98 17.55
N ILE A 99 -15.15 -6.94 16.43
CA ILE A 99 -15.16 -5.78 15.53
C ILE A 99 -15.69 -4.51 16.21
N ASN A 100 -16.56 -4.64 17.20
CA ASN A 100 -17.21 -3.54 17.93
C ASN A 100 -16.36 -2.96 19.06
N ILE A 101 -15.17 -3.51 19.33
CA ILE A 101 -14.27 -2.99 20.36
C ILE A 101 -13.61 -1.71 19.83
N LYS A 102 -13.81 -0.58 20.51
CA LYS A 102 -13.38 0.77 20.08
C LYS A 102 -11.88 1.01 20.20
N SER A 103 -11.18 0.27 21.06
CA SER A 103 -9.73 0.41 21.28
C SER A 103 -8.94 -0.55 20.39
N LYS A 104 -8.91 -0.30 19.08
CA LYS A 104 -8.05 -1.07 18.16
C LYS A 104 -6.73 -0.34 17.99
N THR A 105 -5.72 -0.81 18.71
CA THR A 105 -4.34 -0.35 18.51
C THR A 105 -3.77 -1.00 17.26
N ILE A 106 -3.17 -0.20 16.37
CA ILE A 106 -2.36 -0.73 15.27
C ILE A 106 -1.18 -1.49 15.90
N ASN A 107 -1.14 -2.80 15.71
CA ASN A 107 -0.12 -3.67 16.30
C ASN A 107 0.74 -4.39 15.24
N LYS A 108 0.37 -4.29 13.96
CA LYS A 108 1.13 -4.84 12.84
C LYS A 108 2.08 -3.80 12.25
N SER A 109 3.21 -4.26 11.73
CA SER A 109 4.18 -3.43 11.01
C SER A 109 4.51 -4.04 9.66
N MET A 110 4.79 -3.20 8.67
CA MET A 110 5.13 -3.66 7.32
C MET A 110 6.40 -4.54 7.32
N ASP A 111 7.41 -4.17 8.12
CA ASP A 111 8.66 -4.93 8.22
C ASP A 111 8.46 -6.34 8.79
N ASN A 112 7.57 -6.48 9.79
CA ASN A 112 7.24 -7.79 10.34
C ASN A 112 6.43 -8.63 9.34
N ILE A 113 5.42 -8.02 8.71
CA ILE A 113 4.58 -8.72 7.72
C ILE A 113 5.46 -9.21 6.56
N LYS A 114 6.35 -8.36 6.02
CA LYS A 114 7.23 -8.75 4.92
C LYS A 114 8.03 -10.02 5.23
N LYS A 115 8.55 -10.15 6.45
CA LYS A 115 9.39 -11.29 6.86
C LYS A 115 8.57 -12.51 7.29
N ASN A 116 7.45 -12.28 7.96
CA ASN A 116 6.71 -13.29 8.73
C ASN A 116 5.22 -13.36 8.33
N TYR A 117 4.86 -13.04 7.08
CA TYR A 117 3.46 -12.99 6.64
C TYR A 117 2.72 -14.31 6.89
N ASN A 118 3.41 -15.44 6.79
CA ASN A 118 2.86 -16.78 7.04
C ASN A 118 2.51 -17.04 8.51
N GLN A 119 3.12 -16.31 9.44
CA GLN A 119 2.89 -16.36 10.88
C GLN A 119 2.04 -15.17 11.36
N THR A 120 1.79 -14.18 10.50
CA THR A 120 1.02 -12.99 10.85
C THR A 120 -0.47 -13.24 10.58
N ASN A 121 -1.29 -13.08 11.62
CA ASN A 121 -2.72 -13.30 11.51
C ASN A 121 -3.36 -12.45 10.41
N GLY A 122 -4.13 -13.09 9.54
CA GLY A 122 -4.83 -12.44 8.44
C GLY A 122 -3.99 -12.24 7.18
N HIS A 123 -2.68 -12.52 7.18
CA HIS A 123 -1.84 -12.47 5.98
C HIS A 123 -1.60 -13.88 5.40
N VAL A 124 -1.47 -13.94 4.08
CA VAL A 124 -1.24 -15.18 3.30
C VAL A 124 -0.16 -15.03 2.23
N LYS A 125 0.21 -13.79 1.89
CA LYS A 125 1.25 -13.46 0.90
C LYS A 125 2.09 -12.28 1.38
N GLU A 126 3.27 -12.13 0.81
CA GLU A 126 4.13 -10.96 1.03
C GLU A 126 3.47 -9.69 0.42
N PRO A 127 3.46 -8.54 1.12
CA PRO A 127 2.96 -7.29 0.57
C PRO A 127 3.77 -6.83 -0.65
N LEU A 128 3.07 -6.42 -1.71
CA LEU A 128 3.71 -5.97 -2.96
C LEU A 128 4.47 -4.66 -2.77
N PHE A 129 3.86 -3.66 -2.12
CA PHE A 129 4.46 -2.36 -1.86
C PHE A 129 5.06 -2.28 -0.45
N HIS A 130 5.96 -3.20 -0.13
CA HIS A 130 6.53 -3.32 1.22
C HIS A 130 7.37 -2.10 1.66
N MET A 131 7.71 -1.19 0.75
CA MET A 131 8.44 0.05 1.06
C MET A 131 7.55 1.13 1.70
N ILE A 132 6.23 0.95 1.65
CA ILE A 132 5.24 1.87 2.19
C ILE A 132 4.87 1.41 3.60
N PRO A 133 5.13 2.20 4.66
CA PRO A 133 4.77 1.83 6.03
C PRO A 133 3.28 1.55 6.15
N LEU A 134 2.88 0.53 6.91
CA LEU A 134 1.48 0.09 7.02
C LEU A 134 0.51 1.22 7.46
N LYS A 135 0.98 2.15 8.30
CA LYS A 135 0.22 3.34 8.73
C LYS A 135 -0.08 4.34 7.59
N ASN A 136 0.65 4.27 6.48
CA ASN A 136 0.48 5.13 5.31
C ASN A 136 -0.43 4.48 4.24
N TRP A 137 -1.09 3.37 4.58
CA TRP A 137 -2.11 2.72 3.74
C TRP A 137 -3.50 3.14 4.18
N THR A 138 -4.34 3.53 3.23
CA THR A 138 -5.73 3.94 3.46
C THR A 138 -6.69 3.23 2.51
N ASP A 139 -7.88 2.91 3.01
CA ASP A 139 -8.99 2.38 2.21
C ASP A 139 -9.92 3.54 1.80
N TYR A 140 -10.21 3.68 0.51
CA TYR A 140 -11.26 4.55 0.00
C TYR A 140 -12.62 3.87 0.16
N GLY A 141 -13.15 3.82 1.38
CA GLY A 141 -14.43 3.16 1.63
C GLY A 141 -14.98 3.23 3.06
N SER A 142 -14.23 3.80 4.00
CA SER A 142 -14.63 3.94 5.41
C SER A 142 -15.06 5.35 5.77
#